data_AF-A0A7S0DKZ0-F1
#
_entry.id   AF-A0A7S0DKZ0-F1
#
_cell.length_a   1.000
_cell.length_b   1.000
_cell.length_c   1.000
_cell.angle_alpha   90.00
_cell.angle_beta   90.00
_cell.angle_gamma   90.00
#
_symmetry.space_group_name_H-M   'P 1'
#
loop_
_entity.id
_entity.type
_entity.pdbx_description
1 polymer ?
#
loop_
_entity_poly.entity_id
_entity_poly.type
_entity_poly.pdbx_seq_one_letter_code
_entity_poly.pdbx_strand_id
1 'polypeptide(L)'
;AQLILVLRVFTIESLRGWMSRLFALSTVLSGTYIPIVLNFLLLMALLSYTFASMGSLLFCGVLPSSKYDAGRANFDSVTQSVYTMFQIFSTNNWSNVMFAVIVETTYWSCLFFISFYVLINIIVVNLFLALIADMVTAHWRQGKQSDKVRNEVITKLKRQHTKGFFRGVHAAAQALMMT
;
A
#
# COMPACT_ATOMS: atom_id res chain seq x y z
N ALA A 1 -30.25 27.65 25.06
CA ALA A 1 -29.73 26.91 26.24
C ALA A 1 -29.64 25.39 25.99
N GLN A 2 -30.72 24.71 25.57
CA GLN A 2 -30.69 23.24 25.41
C GLN A 2 -29.74 22.71 24.30
N LEU A 3 -29.58 23.42 23.19
CA LEU A 3 -28.66 23.04 22.10
C LEU A 3 -27.16 23.05 22.48
N ILE A 4 -26.75 23.93 23.40
CA ILE A 4 -25.35 24.04 23.86
C ILE A 4 -24.96 22.86 24.78
N LEU A 5 -25.92 22.36 25.57
CA LEU A 5 -25.76 21.18 26.43
C LEU A 5 -25.64 19.89 25.60
N VAL A 6 -26.49 19.74 24.58
CA VAL A 6 -26.45 18.60 23.66
C VAL A 6 -25.13 18.57 22.86
N LEU A 7 -24.65 19.72 22.39
CA LEU A 7 -23.35 19.81 21.72
C LEU A 7 -22.18 19.39 22.63
N ARG A 8 -22.10 19.88 23.88
CA ARG A 8 -21.01 19.54 24.83
C ARG A 8 -20.96 18.05 25.20
N VAL A 9 -22.12 17.41 25.37
CA VAL A 9 -22.21 15.97 25.67
C VAL A 9 -21.77 15.13 24.46
N PHE A 10 -22.04 15.60 23.24
CA PHE A 10 -21.68 14.87 22.03
C PHE A 10 -20.23 15.08 21.59
N THR A 11 -19.60 16.24 21.84
CA THR A 11 -18.27 16.57 21.27
C THR A 11 -17.05 16.05 22.02
N ILE A 12 -17.17 15.48 23.23
CA ILE A 12 -15.96 15.12 24.02
C ILE A 12 -15.82 13.61 24.23
N GLU A 13 -16.89 12.89 24.55
CA GLU A 13 -16.79 11.44 24.77
C GLU A 13 -16.84 10.63 23.47
N SER A 14 -17.68 11.04 22.51
CA SER A 14 -17.74 10.37 21.20
C SER A 14 -16.44 10.57 20.41
N LEU A 15 -15.85 11.77 20.51
CA LEU A 15 -14.61 12.19 19.85
C LEU A 15 -13.38 11.53 20.47
N ARG A 16 -13.35 11.31 21.80
CA ARG A 16 -12.29 10.53 22.45
C ARG A 16 -12.31 9.07 22.03
N GLY A 17 -13.50 8.47 21.92
CA GLY A 17 -13.67 7.11 21.41
C GLY A 17 -13.34 6.97 19.91
N TRP A 18 -13.63 8.01 19.12
CA TRP A 18 -13.27 8.06 17.70
C TRP A 18 -11.76 8.24 17.52
N MET A 19 -11.13 9.15 18.27
CA MET A 19 -9.68 9.36 18.23
C MET A 19 -8.92 8.12 18.67
N SER A 20 -9.36 7.39 19.69
CA SER A 20 -8.70 6.14 20.10
C SER A 20 -8.84 5.03 19.06
N ARG A 21 -9.99 4.93 18.37
CA ARG A 21 -10.18 4.01 17.24
C ARG A 21 -9.33 4.40 16.03
N LEU A 22 -9.22 5.70 15.72
CA LEU A 22 -8.34 6.21 14.66
C LEU A 22 -6.86 5.95 14.98
N PHE A 23 -6.44 6.14 16.23
CA PHE A 23 -5.09 5.82 16.68
C PHE A 23 -4.80 4.33 16.65
N ALA A 24 -5.76 3.48 17.05
CA ALA A 24 -5.60 2.02 16.95
C ALA A 24 -5.46 1.58 15.48
N LEU A 25 -6.29 2.13 14.59
CA LEU A 25 -6.20 1.87 13.15
C LEU A 25 -4.87 2.38 12.58
N SER A 26 -4.44 3.59 12.95
CA SER A 26 -3.18 4.17 12.48
C SER A 26 -1.97 3.38 12.96
N THR A 27 -1.99 2.82 14.17
CA THR A 27 -0.88 2.02 14.71
C THR A 27 -0.78 0.66 14.00
N VAL A 28 -1.92 0.01 13.70
CA VAL A 28 -1.96 -1.26 12.98
C VAL A 28 -1.55 -1.08 11.50
N LEU A 29 -2.01 -0.01 10.86
CA LEU A 29 -1.63 0.33 9.49
C LEU A 29 -0.14 0.75 9.41
N SER A 30 0.32 1.53 10.38
CA SER A 30 1.72 1.96 10.50
C SER A 30 2.68 0.76 10.56
N GLY A 31 2.42 -0.21 11.45
CA GLY A 31 3.35 -1.32 11.69
C GLY A 31 3.56 -2.26 10.49
N THR A 32 2.58 -2.35 9.57
CA THR A 32 2.66 -3.29 8.43
C THR A 32 3.04 -2.61 7.13
N TYR A 33 2.46 -1.44 6.83
CA TYR A 33 2.63 -0.80 5.53
C TYR A 33 3.86 0.13 5.47
N ILE A 34 4.25 0.77 6.59
CA ILE A 34 5.44 1.64 6.62
C ILE A 34 6.72 0.92 6.21
N PRO A 35 7.08 -0.27 6.73
CA PRO A 35 8.32 -0.93 6.32
C PRO A 35 8.33 -1.31 4.84
N ILE A 36 7.16 -1.67 4.27
CA ILE A 36 7.03 -1.99 2.84
C ILE A 36 7.29 -0.74 2.00
N VAL A 37 6.63 0.37 2.33
CA VAL A 37 6.81 1.65 1.63
C VAL A 37 8.24 2.17 1.81
N LEU A 38 8.83 2.05 2.99
CA LEU A 38 10.20 2.49 3.26
C LEU A 38 11.22 1.67 2.47
N ASN A 39 11.05 0.35 2.38
CA ASN A 39 11.91 -0.50 1.56
C ASN A 39 11.80 -0.15 0.07
N PHE A 40 10.58 0.14 -0.40
CA PHE A 40 10.37 0.63 -1.77
C PHE A 40 11.06 1.99 -2.01
N LEU A 41 10.89 2.94 -1.10
CA LEU A 41 11.54 4.25 -1.18
C LEU A 41 13.07 4.14 -1.15
N LEU A 42 13.61 3.24 -0.31
CA LEU A 42 15.04 2.96 -0.25
C LEU A 42 15.55 2.38 -1.57
N LEU A 43 14.82 1.41 -2.14
CA LEU A 43 15.16 0.84 -3.44
C LEU A 43 15.12 1.90 -4.56
N MET A 44 14.11 2.77 -4.57
CA MET A 44 14.01 3.89 -5.50
C MET A 44 15.17 4.88 -5.33
N ALA A 45 15.54 5.19 -4.09
CA ALA A 45 16.67 6.07 -3.78
C ALA A 45 18.00 5.48 -4.24
N LEU A 46 18.22 4.18 -4.02
CA LEU A 46 19.41 3.48 -4.49
C LEU A 46 19.50 3.43 -6.01
N LEU A 47 18.40 3.09 -6.69
CA LEU A 47 18.33 3.11 -8.16
C LEU A 47 18.64 4.50 -8.71
N SER A 48 17.98 5.52 -8.14
CA SER A 48 18.20 6.93 -8.52
C SER A 48 19.64 7.35 -8.27
N TYR A 49 20.27 6.89 -7.19
CA TYR A 49 21.67 7.17 -6.90
C TYR A 49 22.63 6.54 -7.91
N THR A 50 22.42 5.27 -8.30
CA THR A 50 23.24 4.61 -9.33
C THR A 50 23.11 5.28 -10.68
N PHE A 51 21.89 5.64 -11.09
CA PHE A 51 21.69 6.37 -12.35
C PHE A 51 22.22 7.81 -12.25
N ALA A 52 22.13 8.45 -11.10
CA ALA A 52 22.68 9.79 -10.89
C ALA A 52 24.21 9.81 -10.97
N SER A 53 24.90 8.82 -10.40
CA SER A 53 26.35 8.73 -10.52
C SER A 53 26.76 8.51 -11.97
N MET A 54 26.11 7.61 -12.69
CA MET A 54 26.31 7.42 -14.15
C MET A 54 25.99 8.69 -14.95
N GLY A 55 24.87 9.35 -14.67
CA GLY A 55 24.43 10.57 -15.34
C GLY A 55 25.38 11.73 -15.12
N SER A 56 25.92 11.88 -13.91
CA SER A 56 26.94 12.89 -13.62
C SER A 56 28.25 12.67 -14.38
N LEU A 57 28.59 11.41 -14.71
CA LEU A 57 29.76 11.10 -15.53
C LEU A 57 29.51 11.35 -17.02
N LEU A 58 28.28 11.10 -17.49
CA LEU A 58 27.92 11.17 -18.91
C LEU A 58 27.46 12.56 -19.36
N PHE A 59 26.82 13.33 -18.48
CA PHE A 59 26.07 14.54 -18.85
C PHE A 59 26.47 15.79 -18.05
N CYS A 60 27.61 15.76 -17.35
CA CYS A 60 28.12 16.94 -16.65
C CYS A 60 28.33 18.11 -17.61
N GLY A 61 27.76 19.28 -17.29
CA GLY A 61 27.88 20.50 -18.10
C GLY A 61 27.07 20.51 -19.40
N VAL A 62 26.28 19.46 -19.68
CA VAL A 62 25.53 19.32 -20.93
C VAL A 62 24.25 20.16 -20.95
N LEU A 63 23.58 20.30 -19.79
CA LEU A 63 22.29 20.98 -19.70
C LEU A 63 22.45 22.44 -19.26
N PRO A 64 22.33 23.43 -20.16
CA PRO A 64 22.21 24.83 -19.76
C PRO A 64 20.83 25.10 -19.15
N SER A 65 20.80 25.50 -17.88
CA SER A 65 19.60 25.73 -17.04
C SER A 65 18.53 26.69 -17.60
N SER A 66 18.78 27.38 -18.72
CA SER A 66 17.90 28.41 -19.29
C SER A 66 17.36 28.12 -20.69
N LYS A 67 17.84 27.05 -21.36
CA LYS A 67 17.57 26.83 -22.79
C LYS A 67 16.41 25.87 -23.07
N TYR A 68 16.05 25.03 -22.11
CA TYR A 68 15.07 23.97 -22.28
C TYR A 68 14.02 23.99 -21.16
N ASP A 69 12.80 23.55 -21.47
CA ASP A 69 11.73 23.36 -20.49
C ASP A 69 11.93 22.04 -19.69
N ALA A 70 13.16 21.84 -19.22
CA ALA A 70 13.61 20.69 -18.44
C ALA A 70 13.47 20.95 -16.93
N GLY A 71 12.97 22.12 -16.52
CA GLY A 71 12.87 22.54 -15.12
C GLY A 71 14.26 22.78 -14.51
N ARG A 72 14.47 22.33 -13.26
CA ARG A 72 15.75 22.44 -12.53
C ARG A 72 16.68 21.24 -12.75
N ALA A 73 16.49 20.49 -13.85
CA ALA A 73 17.27 19.31 -14.16
C ALA A 73 18.71 19.68 -14.55
N ASN A 74 19.68 19.11 -13.84
CA ASN A 74 21.12 19.25 -14.08
C ASN A 74 21.90 18.01 -13.66
N PHE A 75 23.07 17.81 -14.27
CA PHE A 75 23.97 16.68 -14.04
C PHE A 75 25.39 17.10 -13.60
N ASP A 76 25.59 18.37 -13.26
CA ASP A 76 26.92 18.93 -12.98
C ASP A 76 27.55 18.38 -11.69
N SER A 77 26.73 17.92 -10.76
CA SER A 77 27.19 17.22 -9.56
C SER A 77 26.31 16.00 -9.27
N VAL A 78 26.83 15.03 -8.52
CA VAL A 78 26.09 13.82 -8.15
C VAL A 78 24.81 14.18 -7.40
N THR A 79 24.87 15.11 -6.44
CA THR A 79 23.70 15.54 -5.65
C THR A 79 22.60 16.15 -6.53
N GLN A 80 23.00 16.97 -7.48
CA GLN A 80 22.11 17.56 -8.49
C GLN A 80 21.52 16.50 -9.43
N SER A 81 22.35 15.54 -9.85
CA SER A 81 21.92 14.40 -10.66
C SER A 81 20.90 13.53 -9.93
N VAL A 82 21.06 13.32 -8.62
CA VAL A 82 20.08 12.61 -7.77
C VAL A 82 18.75 13.36 -7.73
N TYR A 83 18.77 14.67 -7.56
CA TYR A 83 17.57 15.49 -7.62
C TYR A 83 16.88 15.38 -8.99
N THR A 84 17.64 15.46 -10.07
CA THR A 84 17.14 15.30 -11.44
C THR A 84 16.53 13.92 -11.67
N MET A 85 17.17 12.84 -11.24
CA MET A 85 16.62 11.49 -11.32
C MET A 85 15.33 11.35 -10.50
N PHE A 86 15.30 11.93 -9.30
CA PHE A 86 14.09 11.96 -8.48
C PHE A 86 12.96 12.77 -9.13
N GLN A 87 13.29 13.89 -9.79
CA GLN A 87 12.34 14.70 -10.56
C GLN A 87 11.79 13.91 -11.75
N ILE A 88 12.63 13.22 -12.52
CA ILE A 88 12.24 12.36 -13.65
C ILE A 88 11.26 11.27 -13.20
N PHE A 89 11.48 10.71 -12.01
CA PHE A 89 10.57 9.73 -11.40
C PHE A 89 9.24 10.36 -10.96
N SER A 90 9.29 11.49 -10.26
CA SER A 90 8.11 12.06 -9.56
C SER A 90 7.24 12.95 -10.44
N THR A 91 7.87 13.70 -11.32
CA THR A 91 7.22 14.60 -12.26
C THR A 91 7.29 13.93 -13.61
N ASN A 92 6.17 13.79 -14.32
CA ASN A 92 6.11 13.19 -15.66
C ASN A 92 6.81 14.04 -16.74
N ASN A 93 7.98 14.57 -16.42
CA ASN A 93 8.83 15.46 -17.21
C ASN A 93 10.06 14.74 -17.77
N TRP A 94 10.10 13.40 -17.67
CA TRP A 94 11.22 12.58 -18.11
C TRP A 94 11.51 12.75 -19.61
N SER A 95 10.48 12.92 -20.43
CA SER A 95 10.61 13.13 -21.87
C SER A 95 11.31 14.46 -22.18
N ASN A 96 10.94 15.54 -21.50
CA ASN A 96 11.53 16.86 -21.74
C ASN A 96 13.01 16.89 -21.34
N VAL A 97 13.36 16.30 -20.20
CA VAL A 97 14.76 16.18 -19.76
C VAL A 97 15.55 15.32 -20.75
N MET A 98 14.99 14.18 -21.19
CA MET A 98 15.62 13.32 -22.19
C MET A 98 15.87 14.07 -23.50
N PHE A 99 14.87 14.79 -24.03
CA PHE A 99 15.02 15.54 -25.27
C PHE A 99 16.04 16.67 -25.13
N ALA A 100 16.07 17.37 -24.00
CA ALA A 100 17.07 18.40 -23.73
C ALA A 100 18.50 17.82 -23.78
N VAL A 101 18.72 16.64 -23.20
CA VAL A 101 20.03 15.97 -23.29
C VAL A 101 20.35 15.52 -24.72
N ILE A 102 19.40 14.90 -25.42
CA ILE A 102 19.61 14.41 -26.81
C ILE A 102 20.04 15.54 -27.75
N VAL A 103 19.47 16.74 -27.60
CA VAL A 103 19.80 17.89 -28.45
C VAL A 103 21.25 18.35 -28.24
N GLU A 104 21.78 18.22 -27.03
CA GLU A 104 23.14 18.68 -26.68
C GLU A 104 24.19 17.55 -26.76
N THR A 105 23.78 16.28 -26.80
CA THR A 105 24.67 15.11 -26.95
C THR A 105 24.44 14.37 -28.25
N THR A 106 23.67 13.29 -28.22
CA THR A 106 23.41 12.38 -29.33
C THR A 106 22.23 11.47 -28.99
N TYR A 107 21.63 10.86 -30.01
CA TYR A 107 20.47 9.99 -29.84
C TYR A 107 20.70 8.80 -28.89
N TRP A 108 21.93 8.31 -28.74
CA TRP A 108 22.26 7.21 -27.80
C TRP A 108 21.92 7.51 -26.35
N SER A 109 21.89 8.79 -25.94
CA SER A 109 21.51 9.19 -24.59
C SER A 109 20.05 8.83 -24.24
N CYS A 110 19.19 8.59 -25.24
CA CYS A 110 17.82 8.13 -24.99
C CYS A 110 17.77 6.78 -24.24
N LEU A 111 18.73 5.88 -24.49
CA LEU A 111 18.77 4.56 -23.85
C LEU A 111 18.96 4.65 -22.33
N PHE A 112 19.72 5.65 -21.87
CA PHE A 112 19.91 5.90 -20.44
C PHE A 112 18.58 6.27 -19.75
N PHE A 113 17.81 7.20 -20.33
CA PHE A 113 16.53 7.63 -19.75
C PHE A 113 15.43 6.57 -19.90
N ILE A 114 15.36 5.90 -21.05
CA ILE A 114 14.38 4.84 -21.31
C ILE A 114 14.63 3.65 -20.38
N SER A 115 15.89 3.22 -20.20
CA SER A 115 16.20 2.11 -19.30
C SER A 115 15.84 2.43 -17.84
N PHE A 116 16.14 3.64 -17.36
CA PHE A 116 15.70 4.10 -16.04
C PHE A 116 14.17 4.06 -15.89
N TYR A 117 13.45 4.59 -16.88
CA TYR A 117 11.99 4.62 -16.87
C TYR A 117 11.38 3.21 -16.87
N VAL A 118 11.90 2.30 -17.69
CA VAL A 118 11.46 0.90 -17.73
C VAL A 118 11.71 0.21 -16.39
N LEU A 119 12.90 0.39 -15.80
CA LEU A 119 13.24 -0.21 -14.49
C LEU A 119 12.32 0.29 -13.38
N ILE A 120 12.05 1.59 -13.31
CA ILE A 120 11.09 2.16 -12.36
C ILE A 120 9.72 1.51 -12.53
N ASN A 121 9.22 1.45 -13.77
CA ASN A 121 7.89 0.90 -14.03
C ASN A 121 7.78 -0.57 -13.63
N ILE A 122 8.82 -1.37 -13.90
CA ILE A 122 8.87 -2.77 -13.45
C ILE A 122 8.79 -2.84 -11.92
N ILE A 123 9.55 -2.01 -11.20
CA ILE A 123 9.55 -2.03 -9.74
C ILE A 123 8.20 -1.56 -9.16
N VAL A 124 7.59 -0.53 -9.74
CA VAL A 124 6.27 -0.02 -9.32
C VAL A 124 5.18 -1.06 -9.57
N VAL A 125 5.18 -1.70 -10.74
CA VAL A 125 4.24 -2.79 -11.04
C VAL A 125 4.44 -3.96 -10.09
N ASN A 126 5.69 -4.33 -9.79
CA ASN A 126 5.97 -5.39 -8.83
C ASN A 126 5.48 -5.06 -7.41
N LEU A 127 5.61 -3.79 -6.98
CA LEU A 127 5.04 -3.34 -5.71
C LEU A 127 3.51 -3.43 -5.73
N PHE A 128 2.88 -3.00 -6.82
CA PHE A 128 1.43 -3.06 -6.98
C PHE A 128 0.91 -4.51 -6.98
N LEU A 129 1.62 -5.42 -7.65
CA LEU A 129 1.32 -6.85 -7.64
C LEU A 129 1.46 -7.46 -6.24
N ALA A 130 2.51 -7.09 -5.50
CA ALA A 130 2.68 -7.52 -4.11
C ALA A 130 1.51 -7.05 -3.23
N LEU A 131 1.09 -5.79 -3.38
CA LEU A 131 -0.05 -5.24 -2.65
C LEU A 131 -1.36 -5.98 -2.98
N ILE A 132 -1.62 -6.24 -4.27
CA ILE A 132 -2.80 -7.01 -4.68
C ILE A 132 -2.74 -8.42 -4.11
N ALA A 133 -1.60 -9.09 -4.17
CA ALA A 133 -1.42 -10.44 -3.65
C ALA A 133 -1.73 -10.49 -2.14
N ASP A 134 -1.28 -9.48 -1.38
CA ASP A 134 -1.58 -9.35 0.04
C ASP A 134 -3.08 -9.13 0.30
N MET A 135 -3.73 -8.25 -0.48
CA MET A 135 -5.18 -8.00 -0.38
C MET A 135 -5.99 -9.27 -0.67
N VAL A 136 -5.65 -9.97 -1.75
CA VAL A 136 -6.29 -11.21 -2.16
C VAL A 136 -6.10 -12.27 -1.05
N THR A 137 -4.87 -12.45 -0.57
CA THR A 137 -4.56 -13.40 0.51
C THR A 137 -5.31 -13.08 1.81
N ALA A 138 -5.43 -11.79 2.16
CA ALA A 138 -6.22 -11.36 3.32
C ALA A 138 -7.71 -11.71 3.16
N HIS A 139 -8.28 -11.49 1.96
CA HIS A 139 -9.67 -11.84 1.67
C HIS A 139 -9.91 -13.36 1.78
N TRP A 140 -9.03 -14.18 1.21
CA TRP A 140 -9.11 -15.64 1.33
C TRP A 140 -9.03 -16.14 2.77
N ARG A 141 -8.19 -15.50 3.61
CA ARG A 141 -8.08 -15.83 5.04
C ARG A 141 -9.38 -15.55 5.80
N GLN A 142 -10.03 -14.43 5.52
CA GLN A 142 -11.32 -14.08 6.13
C GLN A 142 -12.42 -15.08 5.74
N GLY A 143 -12.52 -15.44 4.45
CA GLY A 143 -13.48 -16.44 3.98
C GLY A 143 -13.32 -17.79 4.68
N LYS A 144 -12.08 -18.30 4.75
CA LYS A 144 -11.78 -19.57 5.47
C LYS A 144 -12.17 -19.52 6.95
N GLN A 145 -12.02 -18.38 7.60
CA GLN A 145 -12.40 -18.24 9.01
C GLN A 145 -13.91 -18.26 9.19
N SER A 146 -14.66 -17.55 8.34
CA SER A 146 -16.13 -17.58 8.35
C SER A 146 -16.68 -18.98 8.08
N ASP A 147 -16.08 -19.74 7.16
CA ASP A 147 -16.48 -21.11 6.89
C ASP A 147 -16.23 -22.05 8.08
N LYS A 148 -15.08 -21.90 8.77
CA LYS A 148 -14.79 -22.66 10.00
C LYS A 148 -15.81 -22.38 11.09
N VAL A 149 -16.11 -21.11 11.35
CA VAL A 149 -17.09 -20.69 12.36
C VAL A 149 -18.48 -21.22 12.01
N ARG A 150 -18.92 -21.08 10.75
CA ARG A 150 -20.20 -21.61 10.26
C ARG A 150 -20.30 -23.12 10.48
N ASN A 151 -19.26 -23.88 10.13
CA ASN A 151 -19.25 -25.33 10.31
C ASN A 151 -19.27 -25.75 11.79
N GLU A 152 -18.59 -25.00 12.67
CA GLU A 152 -18.64 -25.25 14.11
C GLU A 152 -20.05 -25.00 14.68
N VAL A 153 -20.72 -23.92 14.28
CA VAL A 153 -22.10 -23.62 14.68
C VAL A 153 -23.05 -24.70 14.19
N ILE A 154 -22.97 -25.11 12.91
CA ILE A 154 -23.79 -26.19 12.36
C ILE A 154 -23.56 -27.49 13.15
N THR A 155 -22.31 -27.80 13.50
CA THR A 155 -21.98 -29.00 14.27
C THR A 155 -22.57 -28.94 15.69
N LYS A 156 -22.51 -27.78 16.36
CA LYS A 156 -23.13 -27.55 17.67
C LYS A 156 -24.66 -27.70 17.61
N LEU A 157 -25.29 -27.13 16.58
CA LEU A 157 -26.74 -27.24 16.36
C LEU A 157 -27.16 -28.70 16.12
N LYS A 158 -26.43 -29.43 15.26
CA LYS A 158 -26.67 -30.87 15.04
C LYS A 158 -26.57 -31.65 16.35
N ARG A 159 -25.54 -31.41 17.16
CA ARG A 159 -25.36 -32.05 18.48
C ARG A 159 -26.51 -31.72 19.45
N GLN A 160 -26.97 -30.48 19.49
CA GLN A 160 -28.09 -30.08 20.35
C GLN A 160 -29.41 -30.71 19.91
N HIS A 161 -29.72 -30.67 18.60
CA HIS A 161 -30.93 -31.27 18.05
C HIS A 161 -30.99 -32.77 18.34
N THR A 162 -29.89 -33.51 18.09
CA THR A 162 -29.82 -34.95 18.41
C THR A 162 -30.04 -35.20 19.91
N LYS A 163 -29.40 -34.44 20.80
CA LYS A 163 -29.59 -34.60 22.26
C LYS A 163 -31.03 -34.29 22.71
N GLY A 164 -31.66 -33.27 22.12
CA GLY A 164 -33.06 -32.91 22.40
C GLY A 164 -34.03 -33.99 21.96
N PHE A 165 -33.82 -34.54 20.75
CA PHE A 165 -34.61 -35.65 20.22
C PHE A 165 -34.54 -36.90 21.14
N PHE A 166 -33.33 -37.33 21.52
CA PHE A 166 -33.17 -38.48 22.42
C PHE A 166 -33.82 -38.27 23.80
N ARG A 167 -33.72 -37.06 24.36
CA ARG A 167 -34.42 -36.71 25.61
C ARG A 167 -35.94 -36.80 25.47
N GLY A 168 -36.50 -36.31 24.36
CA GLY A 168 -37.94 -36.37 24.08
C GLY A 168 -38.44 -37.81 23.96
N VAL A 169 -37.72 -38.66 23.23
CA VAL A 169 -38.03 -40.09 23.11
C VAL A 169 -37.99 -40.79 24.47
N HIS A 170 -36.97 -40.51 25.29
CA HIS A 170 -36.85 -41.12 26.61
C HIS A 170 -37.97 -40.69 27.56
N ALA A 171 -38.35 -39.41 27.54
CA ALA A 171 -39.47 -38.89 28.33
C ALA A 171 -40.82 -39.53 27.91
N ALA A 172 -41.06 -39.68 26.61
CA ALA A 172 -42.26 -40.32 26.09
C ALA A 172 -42.35 -41.80 26.51
N ALA A 173 -41.23 -42.53 26.44
CA ALA A 173 -41.18 -43.93 26.87
C ALA A 173 -41.47 -44.09 28.38
N GLN A 174 -40.95 -43.20 29.22
CA GLN A 174 -41.24 -43.21 30.66
C GLN A 174 -42.71 -42.92 30.96
N ALA A 175 -43.32 -41.98 30.24
CA ALA A 175 -44.74 -41.65 30.42
C ALA A 175 -45.67 -42.83 30.05
N LEU A 176 -45.33 -43.58 29.00
CA LEU A 176 -46.10 -44.73 28.52
C LEU A 176 -46.00 -45.96 29.43
N MET A 177 -44.92 -46.10 30.21
CA MET A 177 -44.77 -47.20 31.19
C MET A 177 -45.50 -46.94 32.51
N MET A 178 -45.93 -45.71 32.77
CA MET A 178 -46.65 -45.33 33.99
C MET A 178 -48.18 -45.31 33.85
N THR A 179 -48.70 -45.52 32.63
CA THR A 179 -50.12 -45.68 32.31
C THR A 179 -50.48 -47.15 32.15
#